data_AF-A0A952MIY2-F1
#
_entry.id   AF-A0A952MIY2-F1
#
_cell.length_a   1.000
_cell.length_b   1.000
_cell.length_c   1.000
_cell.angle_alpha   90.00
_cell.angle_beta   90.00
_cell.angle_gamma   90.00
#
_symmetry.space_group_name_H-M   'P 1'
#
loop_
_entity.id
_entity.type
_entity.pdbx_description
1 polymer ?
#
loop_
_entity_poly.entity_id
_entity_poly.type
_entity_poly.pdbx_seq_one_letter_code
_entity_poly.pdbx_strand_id
1 'polypeptide(L)'
;MLAVHWTPVSKTKNILNNGITKSKKGLYCFPLTGHKSLDRWWLYFFNQCGVRQRKKYNGIVFRIKQQDLPAYFGHWIGATNRDTFKKEITTVKQLGKEFKETIIWRLGEMIAQQANLGTDIYDYEKRNELYFKLAEQEINKSPRALADKLNDLDFMTFALKDYQVVLTHSIPADRIVKLIPQGDEFGRVQRLKKKYGT
;
A
#
# COMPACT_ATOMS: atom_id res chain seq x y z
N MET A 1 -5.83 -0.72 9.58
CA MET A 1 -5.16 -1.31 8.40
C MET A 1 -3.71 -1.63 8.75
N LEU A 2 -3.14 -2.73 8.25
CA LEU A 2 -1.70 -2.98 8.32
C LEU A 2 -1.02 -2.36 7.10
N ALA A 3 0.17 -1.82 7.29
CA ALA A 3 0.97 -1.22 6.22
C ALA A 3 2.43 -1.67 6.32
N VAL A 4 3.13 -1.58 5.20
CA VAL A 4 4.56 -1.86 5.09
C VAL A 4 5.31 -0.63 4.61
N HIS A 5 6.37 -0.26 5.34
CA HIS A 5 7.36 0.70 4.88
C HIS A 5 8.61 -0.03 4.39
N TRP A 6 9.01 0.21 3.14
CA TRP A 6 10.22 -0.38 2.58
C TRP A 6 11.44 0.50 2.85
N THR A 7 12.46 -0.07 3.47
CA THR A 7 13.68 0.65 3.86
C THR A 7 14.94 -0.14 3.49
N PRO A 8 16.06 0.49 3.12
CA PRO A 8 17.32 -0.21 2.91
C PRO A 8 17.72 -1.06 4.13
N VAL A 9 18.29 -2.23 3.90
CA VAL A 9 18.73 -3.15 4.96
C VAL A 9 19.64 -2.45 5.99
N SER A 10 20.54 -1.56 5.53
CA SER A 10 21.44 -0.80 6.41
C SER A 10 20.72 0.10 7.42
N LYS A 11 19.49 0.55 7.13
CA LYS A 11 18.68 1.38 8.04
C LYS A 11 17.82 0.56 9.01
N THR A 12 17.69 -0.75 8.78
CA THR A 12 16.76 -1.60 9.53
C THR A 12 17.06 -1.58 11.03
N LYS A 13 18.33 -1.72 11.43
CA LYS A 13 18.70 -1.71 12.87
C LYS A 13 18.30 -0.41 13.55
N ASN A 14 18.56 0.74 12.92
CA ASN A 14 18.19 2.05 13.45
C ASN A 14 16.67 2.17 13.59
N ILE A 15 15.92 1.73 12.59
CA ILE A 15 14.45 1.78 12.62
C ILE A 15 13.86 0.88 13.70
N LEU A 16 14.43 -0.31 13.91
CA LEU A 16 13.98 -1.21 14.96
C LEU A 16 14.24 -0.67 16.38
N ASN A 17 15.21 0.24 16.54
CA ASN A 17 15.52 0.86 17.83
C ASN A 17 14.75 2.18 18.04
N ASN A 18 14.65 3.00 16.99
CA ASN A 18 14.21 4.40 17.08
C ASN A 18 12.86 4.68 16.39
N GLY A 19 12.31 3.70 15.68
CA GLY A 19 11.10 3.85 14.88
C GLY A 19 11.37 4.34 13.46
N ILE A 20 10.29 4.51 12.70
CA ILE A 20 10.31 4.99 11.33
C ILE A 20 10.10 6.50 11.33
N THR A 21 11.17 7.24 11.05
CA THR A 21 11.11 8.70 10.92
C THR A 21 10.52 9.08 9.57
N LYS A 22 9.50 9.94 9.56
CA LYS A 22 8.93 10.50 8.33
C LYS A 22 9.93 11.39 7.60
N SER A 23 9.78 11.48 6.28
CA SER A 23 10.46 12.51 5.48
C SER A 23 9.74 13.87 5.60
N LYS A 24 10.31 14.92 4.99
CA LYS A 24 9.63 16.23 4.87
C LYS A 24 8.23 16.12 4.26
N LYS A 25 8.04 15.19 3.31
CA LYS A 25 6.77 14.98 2.60
C LYS A 25 5.84 13.95 3.27
N GLY A 26 6.27 13.36 4.39
CA GLY A 26 5.53 12.31 5.09
C GLY A 26 6.25 10.95 5.08
N LEU A 27 5.56 9.95 5.62
CA LEU A 27 5.99 8.57 5.70
C LEU A 27 5.24 7.74 4.66
N TYR A 28 5.98 7.29 3.65
CA TYR A 28 5.47 6.45 2.57
C TYR A 28 5.38 5.00 3.02
N CYS A 29 4.20 4.42 2.89
CA CYS A 29 3.93 3.02 3.19
C CYS A 29 2.89 2.46 2.22
N PHE A 30 2.77 1.13 2.18
CA PHE A 30 1.89 0.43 1.26
C PHE A 30 0.91 -0.44 2.04
N PRO A 31 -0.36 -0.53 1.62
CA PRO A 31 -1.32 -1.42 2.28
C PRO A 31 -0.81 -2.87 2.25
N LEU A 32 -0.85 -3.57 3.39
CA LEU A 32 -0.69 -5.02 3.40
C LEU A 32 -2.02 -5.66 3.07
N THR A 33 -2.02 -6.43 1.99
CA THR A 33 -3.20 -7.03 1.36
C THR A 33 -3.45 -8.46 1.81
N GLY A 34 -2.45 -9.12 2.39
CA GLY A 34 -2.48 -10.55 2.72
C GLY A 34 -1.99 -11.44 1.58
N HIS A 35 -1.90 -10.90 0.36
CA HIS A 35 -1.33 -11.58 -0.80
C HIS A 35 0.18 -11.44 -0.81
N LYS A 36 0.90 -12.51 -0.44
CA LYS A 36 2.37 -12.50 -0.30
C LYS A 36 3.10 -11.96 -1.55
N SER A 37 2.61 -12.27 -2.75
CA SER A 37 3.20 -11.81 -4.01
C SER A 37 3.02 -10.30 -4.21
N LEU A 38 1.82 -9.78 -3.95
CA LEU A 38 1.50 -8.36 -4.04
C LEU A 38 2.18 -7.55 -2.93
N ASP A 39 2.16 -8.04 -1.70
CA ASP A 39 2.83 -7.41 -0.57
C ASP A 39 4.33 -7.27 -0.85
N ARG A 40 4.93 -8.18 -1.63
CA ARG A 40 6.34 -8.12 -2.07
C ARG A 40 6.53 -7.46 -3.43
N TRP A 41 5.48 -7.05 -4.13
CA TRP A 41 5.57 -6.42 -5.45
C TRP A 41 6.53 -5.23 -5.46
N TRP A 42 6.46 -4.40 -4.42
CA TRP A 42 7.34 -3.24 -4.26
C TRP A 42 8.82 -3.61 -4.15
N LEU A 43 9.18 -4.78 -3.59
CA LEU A 43 10.56 -5.28 -3.65
C LEU A 43 10.98 -5.55 -5.09
N TYR A 44 10.14 -6.22 -5.87
CA TYR A 44 10.42 -6.48 -7.28
C TYR A 44 10.55 -5.17 -8.06
N PHE A 45 9.64 -4.22 -7.83
CA PHE A 45 9.68 -2.89 -8.43
C PHE A 45 10.98 -2.15 -8.09
N PHE A 46 11.38 -2.07 -6.82
CA PHE A 46 12.63 -1.41 -6.43
C PHE A 46 13.88 -2.10 -6.99
N ASN A 47 13.86 -3.42 -7.16
CA ASN A 47 14.95 -4.17 -7.78
C ASN A 47 15.05 -3.90 -9.29
N GLN A 48 13.92 -3.75 -9.98
CA GLN A 48 13.88 -3.51 -11.43
C GLN A 48 14.13 -2.05 -11.79
N CYS A 49 13.58 -1.10 -11.01
CA CYS A 49 13.70 0.34 -11.30
C CYS A 49 15.07 0.94 -10.98
N GLY A 50 16.08 0.13 -10.67
CA GLY A 50 17.49 0.52 -10.76
C GLY A 50 17.77 1.90 -10.18
N VAL A 51 17.44 2.14 -8.91
CA VAL A 51 17.77 3.39 -8.19
C VAL A 51 19.28 3.43 -7.92
N ARG A 52 20.08 3.49 -9.01
CA ARG A 52 21.54 3.61 -9.16
C ARG A 52 22.45 2.73 -8.28
N GLN A 53 21.91 1.96 -7.35
CA GLN A 53 22.61 1.07 -6.43
C GLN A 53 21.65 -0.10 -6.13
N ARG A 54 22.12 -1.34 -6.32
CA ARG A 54 21.41 -2.59 -5.98
C ARG A 54 21.19 -2.72 -4.47
N LYS A 55 20.43 -1.82 -3.86
CA LYS A 55 20.14 -1.82 -2.43
C LYS A 55 19.13 -2.92 -2.16
N LYS A 56 19.44 -3.74 -1.16
CA LYS A 56 18.46 -4.65 -0.56
C LYS A 56 17.60 -3.87 0.42
N TYR A 57 16.33 -4.20 0.49
CA TYR A 57 15.29 -3.58 1.30
C TYR A 57 14.68 -4.58 2.26
N ASN A 58 14.25 -4.10 3.42
CA ASN A 58 13.37 -4.83 4.33
C ASN A 58 12.05 -4.07 4.43
N GLY A 59 10.96 -4.82 4.56
CA GLY A 59 9.63 -4.28 4.85
C GLY A 59 9.44 -4.20 6.34
N ILE A 60 9.12 -3.02 6.85
CA ILE A 60 8.78 -2.78 8.25
C ILE A 60 7.26 -2.70 8.34
N VAL A 61 6.66 -3.68 9.00
CA VAL A 61 5.21 -3.82 9.10
C VAL A 61 4.72 -3.20 10.40
N PHE A 62 3.69 -2.37 10.30
CA PHE A 62 3.03 -1.76 11.45
C PHE A 62 1.52 -1.61 11.17
N ARG A 63 0.74 -1.39 12.22
CA ARG A 63 -0.69 -1.06 12.11
C ARG A 63 -0.85 0.46 12.09
N ILE A 64 -1.65 1.00 11.18
CA ILE A 64 -2.02 2.43 11.21
C ILE A 64 -3.07 2.63 12.30
N LYS A 65 -2.84 3.60 13.19
CA LYS A 65 -3.75 4.07 14.25
C LYS A 65 -4.13 5.54 14.01
N GLN A 66 -5.12 6.00 14.75
CA GLN A 66 -5.65 7.36 14.68
C GLN A 66 -4.57 8.44 14.87
N GLN A 67 -3.63 8.22 15.78
CA GLN A 67 -2.51 9.15 16.04
C GLN A 67 -1.52 9.29 14.88
N ASP A 68 -1.52 8.36 13.92
CA ASP A 68 -0.59 8.37 12.79
C ASP A 68 -1.11 9.25 11.63
N LEU A 69 -2.40 9.62 11.72
CA LEU A 69 -3.13 10.46 10.77
C LEU A 69 -2.86 11.95 11.05
N PRO A 70 -3.06 12.86 10.07
CA PRO A 70 -3.65 12.63 8.77
C PRO A 70 -2.83 11.77 7.80
N ALA A 71 -3.54 11.16 6.86
CA ALA A 71 -2.97 10.36 5.78
C ALA A 71 -3.46 10.82 4.41
N TYR A 72 -2.73 10.43 3.39
CA TYR A 72 -3.19 10.42 2.01
C TYR A 72 -3.19 8.98 1.51
N PHE A 73 -4.17 8.61 0.68
CA PHE A 73 -4.24 7.33 0.00
C PHE A 73 -4.45 7.56 -1.50
N GLY A 74 -3.58 6.99 -2.33
CA GLY A 74 -3.63 7.20 -3.77
C GLY A 74 -2.43 6.66 -4.52
N HIS A 75 -2.35 6.97 -5.82
CA HIS A 75 -1.30 6.49 -6.70
C HIS A 75 0.09 7.02 -6.31
N TRP A 76 1.11 6.15 -6.31
CA TRP A 76 2.48 6.54 -5.99
C TRP A 76 3.06 7.58 -6.95
N ILE A 77 2.69 7.52 -8.24
CA ILE A 77 3.14 8.47 -9.28
C ILE A 77 2.65 9.89 -8.98
N GLY A 78 1.46 10.02 -8.41
CA GLY A 78 0.91 11.32 -8.00
C GLY A 78 1.77 11.96 -6.91
N ALA A 79 2.10 11.20 -5.88
CA ALA A 79 2.84 11.66 -4.71
C ALA A 79 4.31 12.03 -4.97
N THR A 80 4.93 11.49 -6.02
CA THR A 80 6.33 11.81 -6.35
C THR A 80 6.48 13.13 -7.09
N ASN A 81 5.50 13.53 -7.91
CA ASN A 81 5.72 14.59 -8.91
C ASN A 81 4.82 15.82 -8.78
N ARG A 82 3.60 15.74 -8.22
CA ARG A 82 2.63 16.86 -8.26
C ARG A 82 1.62 16.94 -7.12
N ASP A 83 1.56 15.95 -6.23
CA ASP A 83 0.49 15.92 -5.25
C ASP A 83 0.63 16.98 -4.16
N THR A 84 -0.47 17.67 -3.91
CA THR A 84 -0.65 18.60 -2.78
C THR A 84 -1.37 17.91 -1.61
N PHE A 85 -1.60 16.59 -1.72
CA PHE A 85 -2.31 15.78 -0.73
C PHE A 85 -3.71 16.35 -0.39
N LYS A 86 -4.41 16.88 -1.40
CA LYS A 86 -5.68 17.63 -1.25
C LYS A 86 -6.81 16.87 -0.56
N LYS A 87 -6.77 15.53 -0.56
CA LYS A 87 -7.74 14.67 0.14
C LYS A 87 -7.11 14.11 1.41
N GLU A 88 -7.14 14.94 2.45
CA GLU A 88 -6.65 14.57 3.77
C GLU A 88 -7.60 13.57 4.44
N ILE A 89 -7.08 12.39 4.78
CA ILE A 89 -7.81 11.37 5.52
C ILE A 89 -7.46 11.51 6.99
N THR A 90 -8.41 12.00 7.80
CA THR A 90 -8.17 12.33 9.20
C THR A 90 -8.56 11.22 10.16
N THR A 91 -9.33 10.21 9.71
CA THR A 91 -9.75 9.07 10.57
C THR A 91 -9.43 7.71 9.96
N VAL A 92 -9.19 6.71 10.82
CA VAL A 92 -8.94 5.33 10.38
C VAL A 92 -10.17 4.77 9.65
N LYS A 93 -11.38 5.20 10.05
CA LYS A 93 -12.64 4.81 9.40
C LYS A 93 -12.71 5.34 7.97
N GLN A 94 -12.37 6.60 7.75
CA GLN A 94 -12.27 7.16 6.39
C GLN A 94 -11.21 6.43 5.57
N LEU A 95 -10.04 6.14 6.13
CA LEU A 95 -9.00 5.38 5.43
C LEU A 95 -9.50 4.00 4.97
N GLY A 96 -10.23 3.30 5.84
CA GLY A 96 -10.85 2.02 5.49
C GLY A 96 -11.93 2.15 4.41
N LYS A 97 -12.71 3.25 4.44
CA LYS A 97 -13.73 3.56 3.43
C LYS A 97 -13.08 3.81 2.06
N GLU A 98 -12.10 4.70 1.99
CA GLU A 98 -11.36 5.03 0.76
C GLU A 98 -10.67 3.81 0.14
N PHE A 99 -10.07 2.96 0.99
CA PHE A 99 -9.48 1.70 0.55
C PHE A 99 -10.53 0.78 -0.08
N LYS A 100 -11.69 0.62 0.56
CA LYS A 100 -12.78 -0.21 0.05
C LYS A 100 -13.37 0.36 -1.24
N GLU A 101 -13.63 1.66 -1.29
CA GLU A 101 -14.18 2.34 -2.47
C GLU A 101 -13.24 2.25 -3.67
N THR A 102 -11.92 2.34 -3.45
CA THR A 102 -10.92 2.11 -4.49
C THR A 102 -11.04 0.71 -5.09
N ILE A 103 -11.18 -0.33 -4.26
CA ILE A 103 -11.34 -1.71 -4.73
C ILE A 103 -12.64 -1.88 -5.53
N ILE A 104 -13.75 -1.30 -5.04
CA ILE A 104 -15.04 -1.33 -5.74
C ILE A 104 -14.93 -0.62 -7.10
N TRP A 105 -14.31 0.56 -7.12
CA TRP A 105 -14.09 1.32 -8.35
C TRP A 105 -13.25 0.53 -9.36
N ARG A 106 -12.17 -0.14 -8.90
CA ARG A 106 -11.31 -1.02 -9.73
C ARG A 106 -12.05 -2.24 -10.28
N LEU A 107 -12.99 -2.80 -9.52
CA LEU A 107 -13.87 -3.88 -10.02
C LEU A 107 -14.72 -3.37 -11.19
N GLY A 108 -15.32 -2.19 -11.03
CA GLY A 108 -16.09 -1.53 -12.09
C GLY A 108 -15.26 -1.23 -13.35
N GLU A 109 -14.05 -0.71 -13.16
CA GLU A 109 -13.10 -0.45 -14.24
C GLU A 109 -12.75 -1.74 -15.00
N MET A 110 -12.47 -2.83 -14.29
CA MET A 110 -12.17 -4.13 -14.90
C MET A 110 -13.35 -4.65 -15.74
N ILE A 111 -14.57 -4.55 -15.22
CA ILE A 111 -15.79 -4.95 -15.94
C ILE A 111 -15.98 -4.09 -17.19
N ALA A 112 -15.81 -2.76 -17.07
CA ALA A 112 -15.92 -1.85 -18.19
C ALA A 112 -14.90 -2.17 -19.29
N GLN A 113 -13.65 -2.45 -18.93
CA GLN A 113 -12.60 -2.83 -19.88
C GLN A 113 -12.92 -4.15 -20.60
N GLN A 114 -13.40 -5.17 -19.88
CA GLN A 114 -13.78 -6.46 -20.46
C GLN A 114 -14.95 -6.35 -21.43
N ALA A 115 -15.91 -5.47 -21.14
CA ALA A 115 -17.10 -5.24 -21.97
C ALA A 115 -16.92 -4.10 -22.99
N ASN A 116 -15.73 -3.48 -23.07
CA ASN A 116 -15.43 -2.32 -23.90
C ASN A 116 -16.41 -1.15 -23.71
N LEU A 117 -16.76 -0.85 -22.46
CA LEU A 117 -17.70 0.21 -22.07
C LEU A 117 -16.98 1.48 -21.63
N GLY A 118 -17.56 2.65 -21.95
CA GLY A 118 -17.09 3.95 -21.47
C GLY A 118 -15.81 4.46 -22.15
N THR A 119 -15.40 3.84 -23.26
CA THR A 119 -14.20 4.24 -24.04
C THR A 119 -14.30 5.65 -24.63
N ASP A 120 -15.52 6.15 -24.81
CA ASP A 120 -15.88 7.46 -25.34
C ASP A 120 -16.14 8.51 -24.24
N ILE A 121 -16.18 8.11 -22.97
CA ILE A 121 -16.46 9.01 -21.84
C ILE A 121 -15.17 9.69 -21.39
N TYR A 122 -14.90 10.90 -21.90
CA TYR A 122 -13.72 11.69 -21.50
C TYR A 122 -13.89 12.43 -20.16
N ASP A 123 -15.13 12.64 -19.72
CA ASP A 123 -15.45 13.25 -18.42
C ASP A 123 -15.12 12.28 -17.27
N TYR A 124 -14.26 12.72 -16.35
CA TYR A 124 -13.77 11.89 -15.25
C TYR A 124 -14.87 11.51 -14.25
N GLU A 125 -15.77 12.44 -13.93
CA GLU A 125 -16.83 12.20 -12.94
C GLU A 125 -17.86 11.21 -13.50
N LYS A 126 -18.29 11.39 -14.76
CA LYS A 126 -19.19 10.44 -15.43
C LYS A 126 -18.58 9.05 -15.55
N ARG A 127 -17.27 8.96 -15.77
CA ARG A 127 -16.56 7.68 -15.83
C ARG A 127 -16.52 7.01 -14.45
N ASN A 128 -16.31 7.76 -13.38
CA ASN A 128 -16.38 7.24 -12.01
C ASN A 128 -17.77 6.70 -11.69
N GLU A 129 -18.82 7.45 -12.03
CA GLU A 129 -20.21 7.01 -11.84
C GLU A 129 -20.49 5.69 -12.56
N LEU A 130 -20.03 5.55 -13.82
CA LEU A 130 -20.15 4.30 -14.57
C LEU A 130 -19.48 3.13 -13.84
N TYR A 131 -18.24 3.30 -13.38
CA TYR A 131 -17.51 2.21 -12.73
C TYR A 131 -18.15 1.80 -11.41
N PHE A 132 -18.55 2.76 -10.57
CA PHE A 132 -19.27 2.42 -9.34
C PHE A 132 -20.59 1.70 -9.62
N LYS A 133 -21.34 2.14 -10.63
CA LYS A 133 -22.59 1.50 -11.05
C LYS A 133 -22.37 0.05 -11.52
N LEU A 134 -21.35 -0.19 -12.35
CA LEU A 134 -21.02 -1.53 -12.83
C LEU A 134 -20.62 -2.47 -11.68
N ALA A 135 -19.79 -1.97 -10.75
CA ALA A 135 -19.39 -2.74 -9.58
C ALA A 135 -20.58 -3.06 -8.66
N GLU A 136 -21.46 -2.09 -8.42
CA GLU A 136 -22.67 -2.29 -7.62
C GLU A 136 -23.61 -3.33 -8.25
N GLN A 137 -23.81 -3.26 -9.57
CA GLN A 137 -24.59 -4.26 -10.29
C GLN A 137 -24.01 -5.66 -10.14
N GLU A 138 -22.69 -5.81 -10.21
CA GLU A 138 -22.02 -7.10 -10.05
C GLU A 138 -22.14 -7.64 -8.62
N ILE A 139 -21.94 -6.79 -7.62
CA ILE A 139 -22.07 -7.15 -6.20
C ILE A 139 -23.51 -7.53 -5.85
N ASN A 140 -24.50 -6.84 -6.42
CA ASN A 140 -25.92 -7.14 -6.19
C ASN A 140 -26.34 -8.46 -6.85
N LYS A 141 -25.76 -8.81 -8.02
CA LYS A 141 -25.99 -10.12 -8.67
C LYS A 141 -25.37 -11.26 -7.87
N SER A 142 -24.16 -11.05 -7.35
CA SER A 142 -23.45 -12.04 -6.55
C SER A 142 -22.86 -11.37 -5.30
N PRO A 143 -23.49 -11.55 -4.12
CA PRO A 143 -22.99 -10.98 -2.86
C PRO A 143 -21.57 -11.40 -2.49
N ARG A 144 -21.05 -12.48 -3.10
CA ARG A 144 -19.66 -12.95 -2.92
C ARG A 144 -18.68 -12.35 -3.92
N ALA A 145 -19.12 -11.68 -4.98
CA ALA A 145 -18.25 -11.16 -6.05
C ALA A 145 -17.08 -10.32 -5.51
N LEU A 146 -17.36 -9.42 -4.56
CA LEU A 146 -16.30 -8.62 -3.94
C LEU A 146 -15.36 -9.46 -3.07
N ALA A 147 -15.89 -10.41 -2.29
CA ALA A 147 -15.08 -11.27 -1.43
C ALA A 147 -14.17 -12.19 -2.25
N ASP A 148 -14.67 -12.73 -3.36
CA ASP A 148 -13.90 -13.56 -4.28
C ASP A 148 -12.78 -12.74 -4.93
N LYS A 149 -13.09 -11.50 -5.35
CA LYS A 149 -12.10 -10.58 -5.90
C LYS A 149 -11.02 -10.15 -4.89
N LEU A 150 -11.36 -10.01 -3.61
CA LEU A 150 -10.36 -9.74 -2.57
C LEU A 150 -9.36 -10.89 -2.40
N ASN A 151 -9.75 -12.12 -2.76
CA ASN A 151 -8.88 -13.30 -2.73
C ASN A 151 -8.19 -13.58 -4.08
N ASP A 152 -8.56 -12.86 -5.14
CA ASP A 152 -7.98 -12.95 -6.48
C ASP A 152 -6.69 -12.12 -6.54
N LEU A 153 -5.54 -12.81 -6.67
CA LEU A 153 -4.23 -12.16 -6.71
C LEU A 153 -4.08 -11.21 -7.90
N ASP A 154 -4.59 -11.58 -9.08
CA ASP A 154 -4.43 -10.79 -10.29
C ASP A 154 -5.24 -9.51 -10.20
N PHE A 155 -6.48 -9.62 -9.72
CA PHE A 155 -7.32 -8.47 -9.46
C PHE A 155 -6.73 -7.56 -8.38
N MET A 156 -6.30 -8.11 -7.24
CA MET A 156 -5.71 -7.30 -6.16
C MET A 156 -4.41 -6.62 -6.60
N THR A 157 -3.61 -7.30 -7.43
CA THR A 157 -2.42 -6.71 -8.03
C THR A 157 -2.79 -5.58 -8.98
N PHE A 158 -3.76 -5.78 -9.86
CA PHE A 158 -4.29 -4.71 -10.72
C PHE A 158 -4.78 -3.51 -9.90
N ALA A 159 -5.54 -3.76 -8.84
CA ALA A 159 -6.19 -2.73 -8.05
C ALA A 159 -5.21 -1.88 -7.22
N LEU A 160 -4.16 -2.51 -6.64
CA LEU A 160 -3.36 -1.88 -5.59
C LEU A 160 -1.85 -1.84 -5.86
N LYS A 161 -1.32 -2.41 -6.96
CA LYS A 161 0.13 -2.41 -7.25
C LYS A 161 0.72 -1.00 -7.21
N ASP A 162 -0.05 0.01 -7.58
CA ASP A 162 0.39 1.39 -7.69
C ASP A 162 -0.17 2.30 -6.59
N TYR A 163 -0.86 1.76 -5.58
CA TYR A 163 -1.40 2.53 -4.47
C TYR A 163 -0.46 2.57 -3.27
N GLN A 164 -0.46 3.71 -2.59
CA GLN A 164 0.31 3.93 -1.36
C GLN A 164 -0.49 4.73 -0.34
N VAL A 165 -0.04 4.67 0.90
CA VAL A 165 -0.48 5.51 2.01
C VAL A 165 0.67 6.42 2.43
N VAL A 166 0.44 7.72 2.52
CA VAL A 166 1.41 8.69 3.01
C VAL A 166 0.92 9.23 4.34
N LEU A 167 1.60 8.89 5.43
CA LEU A 167 1.27 9.35 6.78
C LEU A 167 2.01 10.64 7.09
N THR A 168 1.39 11.54 7.85
CA THR A 168 2.04 12.81 8.26
C THR A 168 2.89 12.68 9.52
N HIS A 169 2.83 11.54 10.21
CA HIS A 169 3.56 11.25 11.44
C HIS A 169 4.57 10.10 11.29
N SER A 170 5.59 10.12 12.16
CA SER A 170 6.55 9.04 12.33
C SER A 170 5.92 7.89 13.12
N ILE A 171 6.47 6.68 12.97
CA ILE A 171 5.98 5.50 13.70
C ILE A 171 7.02 5.10 14.76
N PRO A 172 6.67 5.00 16.05
CA PRO A 172 7.62 4.61 17.08
C PRO A 172 8.00 3.12 16.99
N ALA A 173 9.14 2.75 17.58
CA ALA A 173 9.73 1.41 17.41
C ALA A 173 8.85 0.28 17.98
N ASP A 174 8.21 0.52 19.11
CA ASP A 174 7.29 -0.41 19.81
C ASP A 174 6.05 -0.78 18.99
N ARG A 175 5.75 0.03 17.96
CA ARG A 175 4.61 -0.18 17.05
C ARG A 175 4.93 -1.07 15.85
N ILE A 176 6.19 -1.47 15.68
CA ILE A 176 6.61 -2.40 14.63
C ILE A 176 6.16 -3.82 15.00
N VAL A 177 5.36 -4.42 14.14
CA VAL A 177 4.73 -5.73 14.37
C VAL A 177 5.50 -6.87 13.72
N LYS A 178 6.09 -6.62 12.54
CA LYS A 178 6.76 -7.65 11.75
C LYS A 178 7.80 -7.06 10.82
N LEU A 179 8.80 -7.87 10.46
CA LEU A 179 9.75 -7.58 9.40
C LEU A 179 9.52 -8.52 8.22
N ILE A 180 9.58 -7.99 7.00
CA ILE A 180 9.58 -8.76 5.74
C ILE A 180 10.99 -8.64 5.14
N PRO A 181 11.84 -9.67 5.28
CA PRO A 181 13.18 -9.63 4.71
C PRO A 181 13.16 -9.90 3.20
N GLN A 182 14.07 -9.27 2.46
CA GLN A 182 14.35 -9.60 1.04
C GLN A 182 15.30 -10.81 0.87
N GLY A 183 15.90 -11.32 1.94
CA GLY A 183 16.75 -12.52 1.94
C GLY A 183 17.34 -12.83 3.33
N ASP A 184 18.30 -13.75 3.39
CA ASP A 184 18.84 -14.30 4.66
C ASP A 184 19.77 -13.36 5.44
N GLU A 185 20.11 -12.20 4.89
CA GLU A 185 21.02 -11.24 5.53
C GLU A 185 20.50 -10.71 6.88
N PHE A 186 19.20 -10.82 7.14
CA PHE A 186 18.64 -10.54 8.45
C PHE A 186 18.95 -11.61 9.51
N GLY A 187 19.19 -12.87 9.10
CA GLY A 187 19.64 -13.92 10.01
C GLY A 187 20.95 -13.57 10.70
N ARG A 188 21.85 -12.82 10.04
CA ARG A 188 23.07 -12.27 10.67
C ARG A 188 22.76 -11.15 11.68
N VAL A 189 21.77 -10.29 11.42
CA VAL A 189 21.36 -9.23 12.35
C VAL A 189 20.66 -9.80 13.59
N GLN A 190 19.82 -10.83 13.45
CA GLN A 190 19.26 -11.57 14.58
C GLN A 190 20.32 -12.32 15.39
N ARG A 191 21.29 -12.97 14.73
CA ARG A 191 22.42 -13.64 15.42
C ARG A 191 23.31 -12.67 16.18
N LEU A 192 23.54 -11.46 15.65
CA LEU A 192 24.28 -10.40 16.36
C LEU A 192 23.53 -9.94 17.61
N LYS A 193 22.19 -9.84 17.57
CA LYS A 193 21.37 -9.59 18.78
C LYS A 193 21.51 -10.70 19.83
N LYS A 194 21.63 -11.96 19.41
CA LYS A 194 21.81 -13.11 20.33
C LYS A 194 23.24 -13.22 20.89
N LYS A 195 24.25 -12.72 20.17
CA LYS A 195 25.67 -12.80 20.56
C LYS A 195 26.11 -11.63 21.46
N TYR A 196 25.41 -10.48 21.37
CA TYR A 196 25.72 -9.26 22.12
C TYR A 196 24.55 -8.75 22.98
N GLY A 197 23.49 -9.55 23.14
CA GLY A 197 22.40 -9.30 24.07
C GLY A 197 22.75 -9.88 25.44
N THR A 198 23.01 -8.98 26.39
CA THR A 198 22.91 -9.22 27.83
C THR A 198 21.44 -9.39 28.22
#